data_AF-A0A6M1SNX2-F1
#
_entry.id   AF-A0A6M1SNX2-F1
#
_cell.length_a   1.000
_cell.length_b   1.000
_cell.length_c   1.000
_cell.angle_alpha   90.00
_cell.angle_beta   90.00
_cell.angle_gamma   90.00
#
_symmetry.space_group_name_H-M   'P 1'
#
loop_
_entity.id
_entity.type
_entity.pdbx_description
1 polymer ?
#
loop_
_entity_poly.entity_id
_entity_poly.type
_entity_poly.pdbx_seq_one_letter_code
_entity_poly.pdbx_strand_id
1 'polypeptide(L)'
;VLKALQEQEGAILFIDEIHTLIGAGAASGGNLDASNLLKPALAKGQLRCIGATTYNEYRQIFTKDHALSRRFQKIDVAEPSVADTVAILKGLKERFEAHHGVKYTAAALQAAAELSARYIT
;
A
#
# COMPACT_ATOMS: atom_id res chain seq x y z
N VAL A 1 17.25 9.75 8.31
CA VAL A 1 16.19 8.70 8.36
C VAL A 1 16.78 7.29 8.41
N LEU A 2 17.48 6.80 7.37
CA LEU A 2 18.02 5.43 7.38
C LEU A 2 18.96 5.11 8.57
N LYS A 3 19.84 6.04 8.96
CA LYS A 3 20.67 5.87 10.18
C LYS A 3 19.82 5.75 11.45
N ALA A 4 18.82 6.62 11.61
CA ALA A 4 17.90 6.55 12.75
C ALA A 4 17.09 5.25 12.78
N LEU A 5 16.70 4.71 11.62
CA LEU A 5 16.05 3.40 11.52
C LEU A 5 16.99 2.24 11.86
N GLN A 6 18.29 2.37 11.57
CA GLN A 6 19.30 1.36 11.95
C GLN A 6 19.59 1.38 13.46
N GLU A 7 19.48 2.55 14.09
CA GLU A 7 19.64 2.70 15.55
C GLU A 7 18.41 2.19 16.32
N GLN A 8 17.25 2.11 15.66
CA GLN A 8 16.04 1.52 16.23
C GLN A 8 15.98 0.01 15.99
N GLU A 9 16.27 -0.75 17.05
CA GLU A 9 16.08 -2.18 17.04
C GLU A 9 14.62 -2.53 16.72
N GLY A 10 14.43 -3.40 15.73
CA GLY A 10 13.11 -3.87 15.36
C GLY A 10 12.30 -2.95 14.43
N ALA A 11 12.85 -1.84 13.93
CA ALA A 11 12.12 -0.93 13.05
C ALA A 11 11.58 -1.63 11.77
N ILE A 12 10.38 -1.22 11.35
CA ILE A 12 9.76 -1.60 10.07
C ILE A 12 9.39 -0.31 9.34
N LEU A 13 9.97 -0.11 8.16
CA LEU A 13 9.67 1.04 7.31
C LEU A 13 8.49 0.72 6.41
N PHE A 14 7.36 1.39 6.60
CA PHE A 14 6.25 1.35 5.64
C PHE A 14 6.45 2.44 4.58
N ILE A 15 6.32 2.07 3.31
CA ILE A 15 6.39 2.97 2.17
C ILE A 15 5.11 2.77 1.36
N ASP A 16 4.19 3.73 1.47
CA ASP A 16 3.05 3.77 0.56
C ASP A 16 3.51 4.18 -0.84
N GLU A 17 2.85 3.64 -1.86
CA GLU A 17 3.22 3.86 -3.27
C GLU A 17 4.73 3.70 -3.55
N ILE A 18 5.34 2.59 -3.09
CA ILE A 18 6.80 2.37 -3.16
C ILE A 18 7.39 2.49 -4.57
N HIS A 19 6.57 2.29 -5.60
CA HIS A 19 6.96 2.46 -6.99
C HIS A 19 7.33 3.91 -7.33
N THR A 20 6.86 4.90 -6.58
CA THR A 20 7.25 6.31 -6.76
C THR A 20 8.73 6.53 -6.44
N LEU A 21 9.23 5.89 -5.37
CA LEU A 21 10.63 5.96 -4.96
C LEU A 21 11.57 5.20 -5.89
N ILE A 22 11.08 4.16 -6.56
CA ILE A 22 11.88 3.33 -7.48
C ILE A 22 11.78 3.84 -8.92
N GLY A 23 10.62 4.36 -9.33
CA GLY A 23 10.32 4.83 -10.67
C GLY A 23 10.73 6.27 -10.95
N ALA A 24 11.03 7.07 -9.92
CA ALA A 24 11.48 8.47 -10.06
C ALA A 24 12.74 8.64 -10.93
N GLY A 25 13.50 7.57 -11.17
CA GLY A 25 14.64 7.57 -12.10
C GLY A 25 14.28 7.72 -13.59
N ALA A 26 13.01 7.60 -13.98
CA ALA A 26 12.60 7.59 -15.39
C ALA A 26 12.09 8.92 -15.95
N ALA A 27 11.64 9.88 -15.13
CA ALA A 27 10.86 11.02 -15.63
C ALA A 27 11.42 12.43 -15.34
N SER A 28 12.47 12.61 -14.53
CA SER A 28 12.98 13.96 -14.26
C SER A 28 14.36 13.94 -13.61
N GLY A 29 15.38 14.37 -14.35
CA GLY A 29 16.79 14.34 -13.97
C GLY A 29 17.21 15.22 -12.80
N GLY A 30 16.81 14.86 -11.58
CA GLY A 30 17.29 15.57 -10.39
C GLY A 30 17.03 14.95 -9.02
N ASN A 31 16.18 13.92 -8.89
CA ASN A 31 15.91 13.33 -7.58
C ASN A 31 16.64 12.01 -7.41
N LEU A 32 17.48 11.99 -6.38
CA LEU A 32 18.19 10.85 -5.83
C LEU A 32 17.38 9.54 -6.00
N ASP A 33 17.91 8.60 -6.77
CA ASP A 33 17.34 7.26 -6.90
C ASP A 33 17.37 6.58 -5.53
N ALA A 34 16.28 6.73 -4.77
CA ALA A 34 16.14 6.21 -3.42
C ALA A 34 16.28 4.68 -3.39
N SER A 35 16.09 4.01 -4.53
CA SER A 35 16.36 2.58 -4.68
C SER A 35 17.83 2.23 -4.36
N ASN A 36 18.78 3.09 -4.72
CA ASN A 36 20.21 2.86 -4.47
C ASN A 36 20.58 3.01 -2.99
N LEU A 37 19.78 3.73 -2.21
CA LEU A 37 19.93 3.79 -0.76
C LEU A 37 19.29 2.60 -0.05
N LEU A 38 18.17 2.09 -0.59
CA LEU A 38 17.44 0.95 0.00
C LEU A 38 18.12 -0.38 -0.30
N LYS A 39 18.67 -0.56 -1.51
CA LYS A 39 19.31 -1.82 -1.96
C LYS A 39 20.36 -2.35 -0.96
N PRO A 40 21.34 -1.56 -0.47
CA PRO A 40 22.34 -2.06 0.49
C PRO A 40 21.72 -2.43 1.85
N ALA A 41 20.78 -1.63 2.34
CA ALA A 41 20.15 -1.84 3.65
C ALA A 41 19.27 -3.10 3.65
N LEU A 42 18.53 -3.33 2.57
CA LEU A 42 17.74 -4.54 2.35
C LEU A 42 18.63 -5.77 2.10
N ALA A 43 19.73 -5.60 1.37
CA ALA A 43 20.64 -6.70 1.07
C ALA A 43 21.33 -7.26 2.33
N LYS A 44 21.70 -6.38 3.26
CA LYS A 44 22.33 -6.72 4.54
C LYS A 44 21.31 -7.15 5.62
N GLY A 45 20.01 -7.09 5.33
CA GLY A 45 18.96 -7.38 6.31
C GLY A 45 18.87 -6.34 7.45
N GLN A 46 19.51 -5.18 7.30
CA GLN A 46 19.55 -4.11 8.31
C GLN A 46 18.28 -3.27 8.31
N LEU A 47 17.44 -3.41 7.30
CA LEU A 47 16.17 -2.72 7.16
C LEU A 47 15.09 -3.75 6.82
N ARG A 48 13.98 -3.68 7.53
CA ARG A 48 12.74 -4.35 7.16
C ARG A 48 11.79 -3.30 6.63
N CYS A 49 11.15 -3.57 5.51
CA CYS A 49 10.17 -2.65 4.96
C CYS A 49 8.95 -3.37 4.39
N ILE A 50 7.84 -2.65 4.36
CA ILE A 50 6.60 -3.03 3.71
C ILE A 50 6.33 -1.94 2.67
N GLY A 51 6.18 -2.35 1.42
CA GLY A 51 5.84 -1.45 0.31
C GLY A 51 4.44 -1.75 -0.20
N ALA A 52 3.63 -0.71 -0.43
CA ALA A 52 2.35 -0.84 -1.12
C ALA A 52 2.46 -0.31 -2.56
N THR A 53 1.83 -0.99 -3.51
CA THR A 53 1.84 -0.60 -4.94
C THR A 53 0.70 -1.30 -5.68
N THR A 54 0.30 -0.77 -6.84
CA THR A 54 -0.67 -1.45 -7.70
C THR A 54 -0.01 -2.57 -8.53
N TYR A 55 -0.85 -3.47 -9.08
CA TYR A 55 -0.40 -4.55 -9.98
C TYR A 55 0.36 -4.03 -11.21
N ASN A 56 -0.08 -2.90 -11.78
CA ASN A 56 0.49 -2.34 -13.00
C ASN A 56 1.89 -1.78 -12.73
N GLU A 57 2.06 -0.98 -11.68
CA GLU A 57 3.35 -0.41 -11.28
C GLU A 57 4.34 -1.50 -10.87
N TYR A 58 3.90 -2.53 -10.14
CA TYR A 58 4.74 -3.65 -9.76
C TYR A 58 5.35 -4.33 -11.01
N ARG A 59 4.55 -4.59 -12.04
CA ARG A 59 5.02 -5.20 -13.31
C ARG A 59 5.88 -4.25 -14.15
N GLN A 60 5.60 -2.95 -14.11
CA GLN A 60 6.29 -1.99 -14.98
C GLN A 60 7.65 -1.56 -14.43
N ILE A 61 7.75 -1.42 -13.11
CA ILE A 61 8.90 -0.83 -12.42
C ILE A 61 9.61 -1.90 -11.59
N PHE A 62 8.88 -2.61 -10.73
CA PHE A 62 9.47 -3.47 -9.70
C PHE A 62 10.06 -4.76 -10.26
N THR A 63 9.37 -5.42 -11.19
CA THR A 63 9.88 -6.67 -11.80
C THR A 63 11.07 -6.45 -12.73
N LYS A 64 11.29 -5.21 -13.19
CA LYS A 64 12.48 -4.84 -13.99
C LYS A 64 13.73 -4.67 -13.14
N ASP A 65 13.59 -4.31 -11.85
CA ASP A 65 14.71 -4.24 -10.91
C ASP A 65 14.93 -5.60 -10.24
N HIS A 66 15.90 -6.36 -10.77
CA HIS A 66 16.26 -7.67 -10.25
C HIS A 66 16.79 -7.67 -8.81
N ALA A 67 17.37 -6.56 -8.33
CA ALA A 67 17.90 -6.50 -6.98
C ALA A 67 16.77 -6.37 -5.95
N LEU A 68 15.76 -5.56 -6.25
CA LEU A 68 14.61 -5.37 -5.36
C LEU A 68 13.61 -6.53 -5.43
N SER A 69 13.26 -7.00 -6.63
CA SER A 69 12.31 -8.11 -6.80
C SER A 69 12.72 -9.40 -6.07
N ARG A 70 14.03 -9.63 -5.86
CA ARG A 70 14.53 -10.77 -5.07
C ARG A 70 14.50 -10.57 -3.56
N ARG A 71 14.31 -9.34 -3.08
CA ARG A 71 14.35 -8.97 -1.66
C ARG A 71 12.97 -8.73 -1.07
N PHE A 72 11.97 -8.53 -1.93
CA PHE A 72 10.57 -8.40 -1.52
C PHE A 72 9.82 -9.70 -1.78
N GLN A 73 9.04 -10.12 -0.80
CA GLN A 73 8.01 -11.14 -1.00
C GLN A 73 6.74 -10.44 -1.51
N LYS A 74 6.31 -10.80 -2.71
CA LYS A 74 5.02 -10.34 -3.25
C LYS A 74 3.88 -10.99 -2.44
N ILE A 75 2.97 -10.17 -1.94
CA ILE A 75 1.72 -10.59 -1.32
C ILE A 75 0.60 -9.95 -2.14
N ASP A 76 -0.21 -10.78 -2.78
CA ASP A 76 -1.36 -10.31 -3.53
C ASP A 76 -2.50 -9.97 -2.58
N VAL A 77 -2.93 -8.71 -2.62
CA VAL A 77 -4.11 -8.22 -1.90
C VAL A 77 -5.20 -8.05 -2.94
N ALA A 78 -6.16 -8.98 -2.95
CA ALA A 78 -7.30 -8.94 -3.84
C ALA A 78 -8.36 -7.96 -3.31
N GLU A 79 -9.19 -7.46 -4.22
CA GLU A 79 -10.37 -6.69 -3.87
C GLU A 79 -11.30 -7.53 -2.97
N PRO A 80 -11.87 -6.96 -1.88
CA PRO A 80 -12.82 -7.66 -1.03
C PRO A 80 -14.10 -8.01 -1.80
N SER A 81 -14.77 -9.09 -1.42
CA SER A 81 -16.10 -9.37 -1.95
C SER A 81 -17.12 -8.32 -1.48
N VAL A 82 -18.30 -8.26 -2.12
CA VAL A 82 -19.40 -7.39 -1.65
C VAL A 82 -19.76 -7.71 -0.21
N ALA A 83 -19.81 -8.99 0.16
CA ALA A 83 -20.12 -9.42 1.53
C ALA A 83 -19.05 -8.97 2.53
N ASP A 84 -17.77 -9.11 2.19
CA ASP A 84 -16.66 -8.64 3.03
C ASP A 84 -16.70 -7.12 3.19
N THR A 85 -16.99 -6.39 2.10
CA THR A 85 -17.13 -4.94 2.10
C THR A 85 -18.26 -4.48 3.02
N VAL A 86 -19.42 -5.17 3.00
CA VAL A 86 -20.50 -4.89 3.94
C VAL A 86 -20.07 -5.12 5.39
N ALA A 87 -19.27 -6.15 5.68
CA ALA A 87 -18.74 -6.37 7.02
C ALA A 87 -17.75 -5.28 7.45
N ILE A 88 -16.87 -4.84 6.55
CA ILE A 88 -15.95 -3.71 6.78
C ILE A 88 -16.74 -2.42 7.06
N LEU A 89 -17.75 -2.12 6.24
CA LEU A 89 -18.61 -0.94 6.42
C LEU A 89 -19.35 -0.97 7.77
N LYS A 90 -19.83 -2.15 8.22
CA LYS A 90 -20.43 -2.31 9.55
C LYS A 90 -19.42 -1.98 10.66
N GLY A 91 -18.16 -2.40 10.54
CA GLY A 91 -17.11 -2.10 11.50
C GLY A 91 -16.71 -0.61 11.53
N LEU A 92 -16.87 0.10 10.42
CA LEU A 92 -16.57 1.53 10.31
C LEU A 92 -17.77 2.42 10.63
N LYS A 93 -18.99 1.86 10.62
CA LYS A 93 -20.27 2.57 10.72
C LYS A 93 -20.30 3.61 11.83
N GLU A 94 -20.02 3.20 13.07
CA GLU A 94 -20.13 4.08 14.26
C GLU A 94 -19.25 5.32 14.14
N ARG A 95 -18.05 5.18 13.56
CA ARG A 95 -17.12 6.29 13.35
C ARG A 95 -17.66 7.29 12.33
N PHE A 96 -18.25 6.81 11.24
CA PHE A 96 -18.86 7.67 10.22
C PHE A 96 -20.16 8.33 10.72
N GLU A 97 -21.01 7.60 11.44
CA GLU A 97 -22.22 8.16 12.06
C GLU A 97 -21.89 9.30 13.02
N ALA A 98 -20.88 9.12 13.87
CA ALA A 98 -20.42 10.15 14.79
C ALA A 98 -19.85 11.37 14.06
N HIS A 99 -19.05 11.16 13.01
CA HIS A 99 -18.47 12.24 12.23
C HIS A 99 -19.52 13.06 11.45
N HIS A 100 -20.53 12.40 10.89
CA HIS A 100 -21.53 13.04 10.04
C HIS A 100 -22.82 13.43 10.79
N GLY A 101 -23.01 12.99 12.03
CA GLY A 101 -24.24 13.24 12.79
C GLY A 101 -25.48 12.56 12.21
N VAL A 102 -25.30 11.44 11.51
CA VAL A 102 -26.38 10.70 10.85
C VAL A 102 -26.41 9.25 11.32
N LYS A 103 -27.46 8.52 10.93
CA LYS A 103 -27.53 7.06 11.09
C LYS A 103 -27.65 6.36 9.75
N TYR A 104 -26.86 5.31 9.56
CA TYR A 104 -26.92 4.44 8.39
C TYR A 104 -27.67 3.16 8.74
N THR A 105 -28.72 2.87 7.96
CA THR A 105 -29.45 1.60 8.09
C THR A 105 -28.59 0.45 7.56
N ALA A 106 -28.84 -0.78 8.02
CA ALA A 106 -28.14 -1.95 7.50
C ALA A 106 -28.39 -2.12 5.98
N ALA A 107 -29.60 -1.83 5.52
CA ALA A 107 -29.95 -1.85 4.10
C ALA A 107 -29.16 -0.80 3.29
N ALA A 108 -28.88 0.37 3.84
CA ALA A 108 -28.08 1.38 3.17
C ALA A 108 -26.62 0.93 2.98
N LEU A 109 -26.02 0.26 3.97
CA LEU A 109 -24.67 -0.28 3.86
C LEU A 109 -24.59 -1.40 2.80
N GLN A 110 -25.61 -2.26 2.76
CA GLN A 110 -25.72 -3.31 1.73
C GLN A 110 -25.82 -2.68 0.34
N ALA A 111 -26.75 -1.74 0.15
CA ALA A 111 -26.95 -1.05 -1.11
C ALA A 111 -25.70 -0.28 -1.56
N ALA A 112 -24.98 0.36 -0.63
CA ALA A 112 -23.74 1.05 -0.96
C ALA A 112 -22.70 0.10 -1.58
N ALA A 113 -22.46 -1.06 -0.94
CA ALA A 113 -21.49 -2.04 -1.46
C ALA A 113 -21.93 -2.64 -2.81
N GLU A 114 -23.21 -3.02 -2.94
CA GLU A 114 -23.74 -3.63 -4.17
C GLU A 114 -23.77 -2.66 -5.36
N LEU A 115 -24.23 -1.43 -5.13
CA LEU A 115 -24.34 -0.43 -6.19
C LEU A 115 -22.97 0.06 -6.64
N SER A 116 -22.03 0.27 -5.71
CA SER A 116 -20.65 0.62 -6.06
C SER A 116 -19.98 -0.47 -6.90
N ALA A 117 -20.09 -1.74 -6.48
CA ALA A 117 -19.53 -2.86 -7.21
C ALA A 117 -20.14 -3.06 -8.61
N ARG A 118 -21.39 -2.60 -8.81
CA ARG A 118 -22.11 -2.73 -10.08
C ARG A 118 -21.86 -1.57 -11.05
N TYR A 119 -21.61 -0.36 -10.55
CA TYR A 119 -21.67 0.86 -11.36
C TYR A 119 -20.43 1.75 -11.32
N ILE A 120 -19.47 1.52 -10.42
CA ILE A 120 -18.30 2.42 -10.20
C ILE A 120 -16.96 1.70 -10.49
N THR A 121 -16.99 0.45 -10.93
CA THR A 121 -15.82 -0.40 -11.18
C THR A 121 -15.00 0.00 -12.40
#